data_AF-A0A1J3JHS3-F1
#
_entry.id   AF-A0A1J3JHS3-F1
#
_cell.length_a   1.000
_cell.length_b   1.000
_cell.length_c   1.000
_cell.angle_alpha   90.00
_cell.angle_beta   90.00
_cell.angle_gamma   90.00
#
_symmetry.space_group_name_H-M   'P 1'
#
loop_
_entity.id
_entity.type
_entity.pdbx_description
1 polymer ?
#
loop_
_entity_poly.entity_id
_entity_poly.type
_entity_poly.pdbx_seq_one_letter_code
_entity_poly.pdbx_strand_id
1 'polypeptide(L)'
;MESGTNSDLKSSVNGGVVDVYGEDSATIEHNITPWSLSVSSGYSLLRDPRYNKGLAFTEKERDTHYLRGLLPPVVLDQNLQEKRLMNNIRQYQFPLQKYMALTELQERNERLFYKLMIDHVEELLP
;
A
#
# COMPACT_ATOMS: atom_id res chain seq x y z
N MET A 1 -36.04 21.76 -60.84
CA MET A 1 -36.51 22.81 -59.90
C MET A 1 -36.59 22.17 -58.52
N GLU A 2 -36.30 22.96 -57.49
CA GLU A 2 -36.07 22.60 -56.07
C GLU A 2 -34.65 22.03 -55.79
N SER A 3 -33.67 22.76 -55.23
CA SER A 3 -33.55 23.57 -53.99
C SER A 3 -33.50 22.75 -52.70
N GLY A 4 -32.43 22.91 -51.91
CA GLY A 4 -32.37 22.43 -50.53
C GLY A 4 -30.98 22.05 -50.04
N THR A 5 -30.17 23.04 -49.69
CA THR A 5 -28.94 22.93 -48.90
C THR A 5 -29.25 22.52 -47.45
N ASN A 6 -28.44 21.63 -46.85
CA ASN A 6 -28.10 21.75 -45.42
C ASN A 6 -26.71 21.18 -45.13
N SER A 7 -25.98 21.91 -44.30
CA SER A 7 -24.57 21.87 -43.98
C SER A 7 -24.23 20.85 -42.89
N ASP A 8 -22.96 20.44 -42.78
CA ASP A 8 -22.11 20.79 -41.62
C ASP A 8 -20.75 20.03 -41.61
N LEU A 9 -19.71 20.83 -41.86
CA LEU A 9 -18.36 20.84 -41.27
C LEU A 9 -17.89 19.63 -40.43
N LYS A 10 -16.77 19.03 -40.86
CA LYS A 10 -15.61 18.78 -39.98
C LYS A 10 -14.31 18.91 -40.77
N SER A 11 -13.70 20.08 -40.61
CA SER A 11 -12.36 20.42 -41.08
C SER A 11 -11.34 19.45 -40.50
N SER A 12 -10.56 18.81 -41.38
CA SER A 12 -9.32 18.14 -41.00
C SER A 12 -8.36 19.20 -40.42
N VAL A 13 -8.15 19.17 -39.10
CA VAL A 13 -7.13 19.96 -38.41
C VAL A 13 -6.16 18.97 -37.78
N ASN A 14 -5.21 18.47 -38.57
CA ASN A 14 -3.98 17.89 -38.05
C ASN A 14 -3.06 19.05 -37.65
N GLY A 15 -3.36 19.66 -36.51
CA GLY A 15 -2.56 20.71 -35.90
C GLY A 15 -1.50 20.11 -34.97
N GLY A 16 -0.47 19.49 -35.54
CA GLY A 16 0.78 19.23 -34.84
C GLY A 16 1.82 20.18 -35.37
N VAL A 17 2.22 21.19 -34.58
CA VAL A 17 3.41 21.98 -34.87
C VAL A 17 4.60 21.05 -34.64
N VAL A 18 5.42 20.85 -35.68
CA VAL A 18 6.65 20.07 -35.59
C VAL A 18 7.69 20.94 -34.90
N ASP A 19 8.18 20.51 -33.75
CA ASP A 19 9.21 21.23 -33.01
C ASP A 19 10.56 21.10 -33.76
N VAL A 20 11.30 22.21 -33.85
CA VAL A 20 12.52 22.37 -34.68
C VAL A 20 13.66 21.42 -34.29
N TYR A 21 13.63 20.87 -33.08
CA TYR A 21 14.57 19.84 -32.63
C TYR A 21 13.81 18.51 -32.63
N GLY A 22 14.10 17.67 -33.63
CA GLY A 22 13.41 16.41 -33.91
C GLY A 22 13.57 15.32 -32.83
N GLU A 23 13.15 15.62 -31.61
CA GLU A 23 12.85 14.64 -30.59
C GLU A 23 11.34 14.56 -30.44
N ASP A 24 10.73 13.69 -31.27
CA ASP A 24 9.36 13.23 -31.13
C ASP A 24 9.21 12.43 -29.83
N SER A 25 9.25 13.11 -28.68
CA SER A 25 9.00 12.50 -27.37
C SER A 25 7.52 12.09 -27.21
N ALA A 26 6.64 12.50 -28.13
CA ALA A 26 5.25 12.09 -28.20
C ALA A 26 5.03 10.66 -28.77
N THR A 27 6.07 10.02 -29.33
CA THR A 27 5.97 8.68 -29.94
C THR A 27 6.45 7.56 -29.02
N ILE A 28 6.84 7.87 -27.79
CA ILE A 28 7.21 6.84 -26.81
C ILE A 28 5.92 6.18 -26.31
N GLU A 29 5.53 5.09 -26.96
CA GLU A 29 4.57 4.14 -26.42
C GLU A 29 5.08 3.68 -25.04
N HIS A 30 4.55 4.29 -23.97
CA HIS A 30 4.91 3.90 -22.63
C HIS A 30 4.24 2.57 -22.33
N ASN A 31 5.04 1.53 -22.17
CA ASN A 31 4.56 0.21 -21.76
C ASN A 31 3.96 0.32 -20.35
N ILE A 32 2.64 0.47 -20.27
CA ILE A 32 1.92 0.49 -19.00
C ILE A 32 1.86 -0.95 -18.49
N THR A 33 2.32 -1.17 -17.25
CA THR A 33 2.15 -2.47 -16.61
C THR A 33 0.66 -2.73 -16.36
N PRO A 34 0.07 -3.82 -16.88
CA PRO A 34 -1.34 -4.11 -16.66
C PRO A 34 -1.51 -4.69 -15.26
N TRP A 35 -1.65 -3.80 -14.26
CA TRP A 35 -1.93 -4.21 -12.90
C TRP A 35 -3.27 -4.95 -12.82
N SER A 36 -3.27 -6.11 -12.17
CA SER A 36 -4.50 -6.82 -11.81
C SER A 36 -4.78 -6.62 -10.33
N LEU A 37 -6.01 -6.26 -10.00
CA LEU A 37 -6.47 -6.12 -8.62
C LEU A 37 -7.25 -7.37 -8.25
N SER A 38 -6.87 -8.01 -7.14
CA SER A 38 -7.58 -9.14 -6.56
C SER A 38 -7.76 -8.94 -5.06
N VAL A 39 -8.74 -9.61 -4.47
CA VAL A 39 -8.99 -9.54 -3.03
C VAL A 39 -7.92 -10.34 -2.29
N SER A 40 -7.07 -9.68 -1.50
CA SER A 40 -6.08 -10.35 -0.65
C SER A 40 -6.78 -11.21 0.41
N SER A 41 -6.43 -12.49 0.46
CA SER A 41 -6.92 -13.46 1.45
C SER A 41 -5.82 -14.45 1.84
N GLY A 42 -6.02 -15.19 2.92
CA GLY A 42 -5.08 -16.19 3.42
C GLY A 42 -3.69 -15.61 3.66
N TYR A 43 -2.67 -16.30 3.12
CA TYR A 43 -1.28 -15.88 3.24
C TYR A 43 -0.95 -14.56 2.53
N SER A 44 -1.60 -14.24 1.41
CA SER A 44 -1.34 -12.99 0.69
C SER A 44 -1.67 -11.79 1.57
N LEU A 45 -2.81 -11.85 2.28
CA LEU A 45 -3.21 -10.82 3.22
C LEU A 45 -2.25 -10.69 4.42
N LEU A 46 -1.72 -11.81 4.92
CA LEU A 46 -0.76 -11.80 6.04
C LEU A 46 0.64 -11.33 5.64
N ARG A 47 0.99 -11.44 4.36
CA ARG A 47 2.29 -10.98 3.83
C ARG A 47 2.27 -9.51 3.45
N ASP A 48 1.09 -8.94 3.17
CA ASP A 48 0.95 -7.53 2.86
C ASP A 48 1.03 -6.67 4.14
N PRO A 49 2.11 -5.91 4.41
CA PRO A 49 2.27 -5.13 5.64
C PRO A 49 1.20 -4.06 5.85
N ARG A 50 0.62 -3.57 4.74
CA ARG A 50 -0.45 -2.57 4.73
C ARG A 50 -1.75 -3.08 5.37
N TYR A 51 -2.06 -4.34 5.15
CA TYR A 51 -3.32 -4.95 5.55
C TYR A 51 -3.18 -5.94 6.71
N ASN A 52 -1.96 -6.41 6.97
CA ASN A 52 -1.69 -7.32 8.06
C ASN A 52 -1.91 -6.64 9.42
N LYS A 53 -2.85 -7.18 10.19
CA LYS A 53 -3.14 -6.76 11.58
C LYS A 53 -2.52 -7.69 12.62
N GLY A 54 -1.77 -8.70 12.20
CA GLY A 54 -1.23 -9.74 13.07
C GLY A 54 -2.32 -10.42 13.89
N LEU A 55 -2.21 -10.37 15.22
CA LEU A 55 -3.20 -10.98 16.12
C LEU A 55 -4.46 -10.11 16.34
N ALA A 56 -4.53 -8.92 15.74
CA ALA A 56 -5.68 -8.01 15.91
C ALA A 56 -6.81 -8.29 14.92
N PHE A 57 -6.66 -9.27 14.02
CA PHE A 57 -7.79 -9.77 13.24
C PHE A 57 -8.85 -10.36 14.16
N THR A 58 -10.07 -9.83 14.05
CA THR A 58 -11.25 -10.33 14.75
C THR A 58 -11.64 -11.71 14.21
N GLU A 59 -12.41 -12.48 14.98
CA GLU A 59 -12.88 -13.81 14.53
C GLU A 59 -13.64 -13.74 13.20
N LYS A 60 -14.50 -12.73 13.03
CA LYS A 60 -15.24 -12.49 11.79
C LYS A 60 -14.31 -12.25 10.61
N GLU A 61 -13.30 -11.38 10.76
CA GLU A 61 -12.32 -11.13 9.70
C GLU A 61 -11.49 -12.38 9.36
N ARG A 62 -11.19 -13.21 10.35
CA ARG A 62 -10.45 -14.47 10.13
C ARG A 62 -11.26 -15.46 9.32
N ASP A 63 -12.57 -15.54 9.58
CA ASP A 63 -13.47 -16.40 8.82
C ASP A 63 -13.69 -15.86 7.40
N THR A 64 -13.86 -14.55 7.21
CA THR A 64 -14.09 -13.95 5.88
C THR A 64 -12.85 -13.95 4.98
N HIS A 65 -11.64 -13.80 5.56
CA HIS A 65 -10.39 -13.74 4.80
C HIS A 65 -9.60 -15.06 4.80
N TYR A 66 -10.21 -16.18 5.17
CA TYR A 66 -9.57 -17.50 5.18
C TYR A 66 -8.27 -17.55 6.02
N LEU A 67 -8.27 -16.89 7.19
CA LEU A 67 -7.14 -16.86 8.11
C LEU A 67 -7.25 -17.90 9.24
N ARG A 68 -8.37 -18.62 9.31
CA ARG A 68 -8.61 -19.64 10.34
C ARG A 68 -7.60 -20.78 10.20
N GLY A 69 -6.90 -21.09 11.29
CA GLY A 69 -5.81 -22.07 11.32
C GLY A 69 -4.42 -21.49 11.01
N LEU A 70 -4.31 -20.30 10.41
CA LEU A 70 -3.02 -19.63 10.17
C LEU A 70 -2.54 -18.83 11.38
N LEU A 71 -3.47 -18.34 12.19
CA LEU A 71 -3.20 -17.57 13.40
C LEU A 71 -3.64 -18.33 14.65
N PRO A 72 -2.92 -18.20 15.79
CA PRO A 72 -3.37 -18.69 17.09
C PRO A 72 -4.78 -18.16 17.43
N PRO A 73 -5.59 -18.88 18.23
CA PRO A 73 -6.98 -18.51 18.51
C PRO A 73 -7.13 -17.20 19.30
N VAL A 74 -6.04 -16.67 19.86
CA VAL A 74 -6.06 -15.42 20.63
C VAL A 74 -6.23 -14.22 19.71
N VAL A 75 -7.18 -13.35 20.04
CA VAL A 75 -7.33 -12.02 19.45
C VAL A 75 -6.73 -10.99 20.41
N LEU A 76 -5.76 -10.21 19.95
CA LEU A 76 -5.12 -9.16 20.75
C LEU A 76 -5.46 -7.79 20.19
N ASP A 77 -5.98 -6.92 21.06
CA ASP A 77 -6.22 -5.53 20.72
C ASP A 77 -4.93 -4.81 20.29
N GLN A 78 -5.06 -3.83 19.40
CA GLN A 78 -3.93 -3.10 18.82
C GLN A 78 -3.09 -2.41 19.90
N ASN A 79 -3.74 -1.82 20.92
CA ASN A 79 -3.05 -1.16 22.04
C ASN A 79 -2.25 -2.15 22.89
N LEU A 80 -2.73 -3.39 23.03
CA LEU A 80 -2.02 -4.41 23.79
C LEU A 80 -0.80 -4.94 23.02
N GLN A 81 -0.90 -5.04 21.69
CA GLN A 81 0.23 -5.38 20.83
C GLN A 81 1.33 -4.32 20.91
N GLU A 82 0.95 -3.05 20.85
CA GLU A 82 1.86 -1.92 20.99
C GLU A 82 2.60 -1.95 22.34
N LYS A 83 1.88 -2.10 23.46
CA LYS A 83 2.49 -2.21 24.79
C LYS A 83 3.47 -3.37 24.91
N ARG A 84 3.10 -4.55 24.38
CA ARG A 84 4.00 -5.72 24.38
C ARG A 84 5.25 -5.45 23.56
N LEU A 85 5.09 -4.80 22.41
CA LEU A 85 6.19 -4.51 21.51
C LEU A 85 7.16 -3.48 22.09
N MET A 86 6.65 -2.39 22.68
CA MET A 86 7.47 -1.41 23.39
C MET A 86 8.25 -2.03 24.55
N ASN A 87 7.61 -2.93 25.31
CA ASN A 87 8.31 -3.65 26.38
C ASN A 87 9.45 -4.52 25.84
N ASN A 88 9.30 -5.15 24.67
CA ASN A 88 10.38 -5.89 24.02
C ASN A 88 11.48 -4.96 23.52
N ILE A 89 11.12 -3.84 22.89
CA ILE A 89 12.09 -2.86 22.34
C ILE A 89 12.97 -2.28 23.47
N ARG A 90 12.39 -2.00 24.63
CA ARG A 90 13.09 -1.50 25.82
C ARG A 90 14.08 -2.50 26.43
N GLN A 91 13.87 -3.80 26.21
CA GLN A 91 14.77 -4.85 26.71
C GLN A 91 16.04 -5.00 25.86
N TYR A 92 16.05 -4.50 24.61
CA TYR A 92 17.25 -4.54 23.78
C TYR A 92 18.33 -3.61 24.32
N GLN A 93 19.53 -4.17 24.49
CA GLN A 93 20.69 -3.44 25.02
C GLN A 93 21.36 -2.57 23.95
N PHE A 94 21.36 -3.02 22.69
CA PHE A 94 22.06 -2.33 21.61
C PHE A 94 21.10 -1.52 20.72
N PRO A 95 21.45 -0.28 20.34
CA PRO A 95 20.62 0.54 19.45
C PRO A 95 20.32 -0.13 18.10
N LEU A 96 21.28 -0.88 17.55
CA LEU A 96 21.11 -1.62 16.30
C LEU A 96 19.99 -2.67 16.39
N GLN A 97 19.85 -3.35 17.53
CA GLN A 97 18.78 -4.33 17.72
C GLN A 97 17.40 -3.67 17.77
N LYS A 98 17.30 -2.49 18.39
CA LYS A 98 16.07 -1.69 18.38
C LYS A 98 15.70 -1.29 16.95
N TYR A 99 16.69 -0.83 16.17
CA TYR A 99 16.49 -0.50 14.76
C TYR A 99 16.00 -1.71 13.95
N MET A 100 16.67 -2.86 14.06
CA MET A 100 16.25 -4.09 13.38
C MET A 100 14.82 -4.49 13.74
N ALA A 101 14.45 -4.44 15.02
CA ALA A 101 13.10 -4.76 15.47
C ALA A 101 12.03 -3.80 14.91
N LEU A 102 12.36 -2.51 14.79
CA LEU A 102 11.48 -1.51 14.17
C LEU A 102 11.33 -1.73 12.66
N THR A 103 12.42 -2.03 11.96
CA THR A 103 12.39 -2.36 10.53
C THR A 103 11.57 -3.62 10.26
N GLU A 104 11.78 -4.68 11.05
CA GLU A 104 10.98 -5.91 10.96
C GLU A 104 9.50 -5.65 11.24
N LEU A 105 9.19 -4.76 12.19
CA LEU A 105 7.81 -4.37 12.47
C LEU A 105 7.19 -3.66 11.26
N GLN A 106 7.91 -2.72 10.66
CA GLN A 106 7.44 -1.97 9.49
C GLN A 106 7.12 -2.91 8.31
N GLU A 107 7.98 -3.89 8.06
CA GLU A 107 7.80 -4.88 6.98
C GLU A 107 6.67 -5.87 7.24
N ARG A 108 6.21 -6.02 8.49
CA ARG A 108 5.16 -6.97 8.86
C ARG A 108 3.81 -6.32 9.12
N ASN A 109 3.78 -5.15 9.75
CA ASN A 109 2.56 -4.42 10.11
C ASN A 109 2.84 -2.92 10.14
N GLU A 110 2.60 -2.29 8.99
CA GLU A 110 2.86 -0.88 8.76
C GLU A 110 2.00 0.01 9.67
N ARG A 111 0.74 -0.38 9.92
CA ARG A 111 -0.18 0.39 10.76
C ARG A 111 0.25 0.41 12.22
N LEU A 112 0.73 -0.72 12.75
CA LEU A 112 1.24 -0.80 14.12
C LEU A 112 2.56 -0.05 14.26
N PHE A 113 3.43 -0.11 13.25
CA PHE A 113 4.68 0.66 13.21
C PHE A 113 4.41 2.16 13.33
N TYR A 114 3.56 2.73 12.46
CA TYR A 114 3.29 4.16 12.52
C TYR A 114 2.58 4.58 13.81
N LYS A 115 1.65 3.76 14.32
CA LYS A 115 1.01 4.03 15.61
C LYS A 115 2.04 4.11 16.74
N LEU A 116 2.93 3.12 16.84
CA LEU A 116 3.99 3.07 17.84
C LEU A 116 4.98 4.24 17.68
N MET A 117 5.32 4.61 16.44
CA MET A 117 6.20 5.75 16.16
C MET A 117 5.58 7.08 16.57
N ILE A 118 4.29 7.29 16.34
CA ILE A 118 3.58 8.50 16.76
C ILE A 118 3.50 8.57 18.28
N ASP A 119 3.14 7.47 18.93
CA ASP A 119 2.92 7.42 20.38
C ASP A 119 4.23 7.49 21.20
N HIS A 120 5.37 7.11 20.60
CA HIS A 120 6.69 7.02 21.27
C HIS A 120 7.83 7.71 20.52
N VAL A 121 7.54 8.77 19.77
CA VAL A 121 8.52 9.45 18.89
C VAL A 121 9.80 9.89 19.61
N GLU A 122 9.69 10.43 20.83
CA GLU A 122 10.83 10.92 21.63
C GLU A 122 11.78 9.81 22.08
N GLU A 123 11.26 8.59 22.29
CA GLU A 123 12.06 7.44 22.74
C GLU A 123 12.72 6.70 21.56
N LEU A 124 12.16 6.84 20.36
CA LEU A 124 12.48 6.03 19.18
C LEU A 124 13.25 6.79 18.09
N LEU A 125 13.41 8.11 18.20
CA LEU A 125 14.33 8.93 17.41
C LEU A 125 15.55 9.30 18.29
N PRO A 126 16.58 8.45 18.41
CA PRO A 126 17.81 8.82 19.12
C PRO A 126 18.56 9.96 18.43
#